data_AF-A0A376FFB7-F1
#
_entry.id   AF-A0A376FFB7-F1
#
_cell.length_a   1.000
_cell.length_b   1.000
_cell.length_c   1.000
_cell.angle_alpha   90.00
_cell.angle_beta   90.00
_cell.angle_gamma   90.00
#
_symmetry.space_group_name_H-M   'P 1'
#
loop_
_entity.id
_entity.type
_entity.pdbx_description
1 polymer ?
#
loop_
_entity_poly.entity_id
_entity_poly.type
_entity_poly.pdbx_seq_one_letter_code
_entity_poly.pdbx_strand_id
1 'polypeptide(L)'
;MIGETFSHGALESRLEVWVDDEPRLIERQHLSDGDLTPVAGRPWLGTLLFYPAKEEHLDTVRERLAPLENYAGATLTDDLLSVRFLSDDNLICQRVMRDIWQSLRPLLTTKPACSPRIWQT
;
A
#
# COMPACT_ATOMS: atom_id res chain seq x y z
N MET A 1 -3.65 23.95 -3.00
CA MET A 1 -4.02 22.89 -2.04
C MET A 1 -5.51 23.07 -1.76
N ILE A 2 -6.34 22.10 -2.14
CA ILE A 2 -7.76 22.12 -1.76
C ILE A 2 -7.78 21.56 -0.33
N GLY A 3 -8.02 22.41 0.67
CA GLY A 3 -8.01 22.06 2.09
C GLY A 3 -9.30 21.39 2.58
N GLU A 4 -9.97 20.64 1.70
CA GLU A 4 -11.18 19.93 2.05
C GLU A 4 -10.82 18.71 2.89
N THR A 5 -11.52 18.54 4.01
CA THR A 5 -11.30 17.44 4.96
C THR A 5 -12.52 16.52 4.96
N PHE A 6 -12.29 15.23 5.17
CA PHE A 6 -13.37 14.29 5.42
C PHE A 6 -14.06 14.69 6.73
N SER A 7 -15.20 15.36 6.62
CA SER A 7 -15.88 15.99 7.77
C SER A 7 -17.25 15.39 8.06
N HIS A 8 -17.82 14.64 7.10
CA HIS A 8 -19.12 13.99 7.22
C HIS A 8 -19.27 12.83 6.23
N GLY A 9 -20.22 11.93 6.50
CA GLY A 9 -20.50 10.77 5.65
C GLY A 9 -19.71 9.54 6.06
N ALA A 10 -19.70 8.51 5.20
CA ALA A 10 -19.01 7.26 5.47
C ALA A 10 -18.19 6.80 4.25
N LEU A 11 -17.04 6.19 4.53
CA LEU A 11 -16.20 5.48 3.57
C LEU A 11 -16.10 4.03 4.02
N GLU A 12 -16.60 3.12 3.19
CA GLU A 12 -16.33 1.69 3.32
C GLU A 12 -15.42 1.23 2.19
N SER A 13 -14.31 0.58 2.55
CA SER A 13 -13.43 -0.11 1.60
C SER A 13 -13.28 -1.56 2.04
N ARG A 14 -13.36 -2.47 1.07
CA ARG A 14 -13.16 -3.90 1.27
C ARG A 14 -12.14 -4.39 0.25
N LEU A 15 -11.09 -5.03 0.73
CA LEU A 15 -10.08 -5.66 -0.12
C LEU A 15 -9.91 -7.10 0.33
N GLU A 16 -9.99 -8.01 -0.64
CA GLU A 16 -9.79 -9.42 -0.41
C GLU A 16 -8.83 -9.99 -1.44
N VAL A 17 -7.93 -10.84 -0.98
CA VAL A 17 -7.02 -11.60 -1.82
C VAL A 17 -7.20 -13.07 -1.50
N TRP A 18 -7.52 -13.83 -2.53
CA TRP A 18 -7.72 -15.27 -2.50
C TRP A 18 -6.73 -15.93 -3.47
N VAL A 19 -6.12 -17.02 -3.04
CA VAL A 19 -5.23 -17.84 -3.86
C VAL A 19 -5.60 -19.30 -3.65
N ASP A 20 -5.87 -20.03 -4.73
CA ASP A 20 -6.27 -21.43 -4.69
C ASP A 20 -7.46 -21.69 -3.73
N ASP A 21 -8.46 -20.81 -3.78
CA ASP A 21 -9.65 -20.79 -2.91
C ASP A 21 -9.37 -20.58 -1.41
N GLU A 22 -8.12 -20.29 -1.03
CA GLU A 22 -7.73 -19.94 0.33
C GLU A 22 -7.59 -18.42 0.50
N PRO A 23 -8.13 -17.84 1.59
CA PRO A 23 -8.00 -16.41 1.85
C PRO A 23 -6.57 -16.08 2.32
N ARG A 24 -5.92 -15.13 1.63
CA ARG A 24 -4.59 -14.60 2.01
C ARG A 24 -4.66 -13.22 2.64
N LEU A 25 -5.68 -12.43 2.31
CA LEU A 25 -5.97 -11.16 2.97
C LEU A 25 -7.48 -10.91 2.91
N ILE A 26 -8.06 -10.52 4.05
CA ILE A 26 -9.40 -9.95 4.11
C ILE A 26 -9.28 -8.70 4.97
N GLU A 27 -9.51 -7.54 4.37
CA GLU A 27 -9.52 -6.27 5.09
C GLU A 27 -10.81 -5.50 4.81
N ARG A 28 -11.28 -4.82 5.85
CA ARG A 28 -12.43 -3.92 5.79
C ARG A 28 -12.07 -2.64 6.52
N GLN A 29 -12.03 -1.54 5.79
CA GLN A 29 -11.86 -0.20 6.34
C GLN A 29 -13.22 0.48 6.38
N HIS A 30 -13.54 1.06 7.54
CA HIS A 30 -14.71 1.89 7.73
C HIS A 30 -14.29 3.19 8.40
N LEU A 31 -14.55 4.31 7.73
CA LEU A 31 -14.42 5.66 8.29
C LEU A 31 -15.80 6.30 8.25
N SER A 32 -16.18 7.01 9.32
CA SER A 32 -17.49 7.63 9.41
C SER A 32 -17.41 8.96 10.15
N ASP A 33 -18.27 9.89 9.77
CA ASP A 33 -18.53 11.15 10.48
C ASP A 33 -17.26 11.99 10.71
N GLY A 34 -16.35 11.95 9.74
CA GLY A 34 -15.08 12.67 9.80
C GLY A 34 -14.04 12.07 10.75
N ASP A 35 -14.30 10.89 11.33
CA ASP A 35 -13.32 10.22 12.18
C ASP A 35 -12.19 9.59 11.35
N LEU A 36 -11.02 10.21 11.45
CA LEU A 36 -9.77 9.72 10.84
C LEU A 36 -8.86 9.00 11.84
N THR A 37 -9.31 8.75 13.08
CA THR A 37 -8.53 8.00 14.09
C THR A 37 -8.06 6.63 13.58
N PRO A 38 -8.87 5.82 12.85
CA PRO A 38 -8.42 4.53 12.33
C PRO A 38 -7.24 4.61 11.35
N VAL A 39 -6.97 5.80 10.83
CA VAL A 39 -5.94 6.08 9.82
C VAL A 39 -4.94 7.12 10.33
N ALA A 40 -4.83 7.21 11.66
CA ALA A 40 -3.94 8.11 12.40
C ALA A 40 -4.06 9.59 11.99
N GLY A 41 -5.27 10.03 11.62
CA GLY A 41 -5.53 11.41 11.19
C GLY A 41 -4.97 11.75 9.82
N ARG A 42 -4.49 10.77 9.03
CA ARG A 42 -3.86 11.00 7.73
C ARG A 42 -4.86 10.87 6.58
N PRO A 43 -4.89 11.83 5.64
CA PRO A 43 -5.87 11.83 4.55
C PRO A 43 -5.53 10.86 3.41
N TRP A 44 -4.25 10.45 3.27
CA TRP A 44 -3.83 9.53 2.22
C TRP A 44 -3.46 8.17 2.78
N LEU A 45 -4.02 7.14 2.15
CA LEU A 45 -3.80 5.74 2.48
C LEU A 45 -3.43 4.98 1.22
N GLY A 46 -2.49 4.06 1.33
CA GLY A 46 -2.10 3.20 0.21
C GLY A 46 -1.81 1.79 0.67
N THR A 47 -2.24 0.82 -0.14
CA THR A 47 -1.89 -0.60 0.02
C THR A 47 -1.24 -1.09 -1.26
N LEU A 48 -0.06 -1.71 -1.15
CA LEU A 48 0.59 -2.45 -2.23
C LEU A 48 0.73 -3.91 -1.79
N LEU A 49 0.28 -4.82 -2.64
CA LEU A 49 0.34 -6.26 -2.41
C LEU A 49 1.28 -6.91 -3.42
N PHE A 50 2.02 -7.92 -2.97
CA PHE A 50 2.95 -8.67 -3.78
C PHE A 50 2.89 -10.16 -3.41
N TYR A 51 2.69 -11.00 -4.43
CA TYR A 51 2.53 -12.45 -4.31
C TYR A 51 3.06 -13.15 -5.57
N PRO A 52 3.75 -14.30 -5.45
CA PRO A 52 4.27 -14.86 -4.20
C PRO A 52 5.50 -14.06 -3.71
N ALA A 53 5.60 -13.89 -2.40
CA ALA A 53 6.65 -13.17 -1.72
C ALA A 53 7.53 -14.10 -0.88
N LYS A 54 8.69 -13.59 -0.47
CA LYS A 54 9.71 -14.24 0.35
C LYS A 54 10.39 -13.17 1.20
N GLU A 55 11.12 -13.57 2.22
CA GLU A 55 11.82 -12.63 3.13
C GLU A 55 12.73 -11.65 2.37
N GLU A 56 13.42 -12.10 1.33
CA GLU A 56 14.26 -11.24 0.48
C GLU A 56 13.48 -10.05 -0.13
N HIS A 57 12.21 -10.26 -0.49
CA HIS A 57 11.34 -9.19 -0.99
C HIS A 57 10.95 -8.22 0.14
N LEU A 58 10.69 -8.74 1.34
CA LEU A 58 10.35 -7.93 2.51
C LEU A 58 11.51 -7.02 2.90
N ASP A 59 12.73 -7.55 2.92
CA ASP A 59 13.94 -6.78 3.24
C ASP A 59 14.19 -5.69 2.21
N THR A 60 14.10 -6.05 0.92
CA THR A 60 14.17 -5.10 -0.21
C THR A 60 13.19 -3.95 -0.04
N VAL A 61 11.96 -4.24 0.39
CA VAL A 61 10.95 -3.19 0.63
C VAL A 61 11.26 -2.37 1.87
N ARG A 62 11.64 -2.99 2.99
CA ARG A 62 11.95 -2.28 4.24
C ARG A 62 13.09 -1.29 4.08
N GLU A 63 14.13 -1.64 3.34
CA GLU A 63 15.22 -0.70 2.99
C GLU A 63 14.71 0.55 2.28
N ARG A 64 13.75 0.40 1.37
CA ARG A 64 13.13 1.51 0.62
C ARG A 64 12.15 2.33 1.46
N LEU A 65 11.56 1.72 2.49
CA LEU A 65 10.67 2.40 3.42
C LEU A 65 11.40 3.11 4.54
N ALA A 66 12.67 2.79 4.81
CA ALA A 66 13.45 3.40 5.89
C ALA A 66 13.40 4.95 5.91
N PRO A 67 13.40 5.67 4.76
CA PRO A 67 13.27 7.13 4.76
C PRO A 67 11.88 7.67 5.12
N LEU A 68 10.84 6.82 5.18
CA LEU A 68 9.46 7.20 5.50
C LEU A 68 9.10 7.02 6.98
N GLU A 69 10.01 6.50 7.81
CA GLU A 69 9.80 6.25 9.24
C GLU A 69 8.44 5.56 9.53
N ASN A 70 7.57 6.20 10.33
CA ASN A 70 6.31 5.63 10.82
C ASN A 70 5.14 5.75 9.82
N TYR A 71 5.38 6.30 8.63
CA TYR A 71 4.36 6.57 7.62
C TYR A 71 4.19 5.44 6.62
N ALA A 72 5.02 4.41 6.71
CA ALA A 72 4.85 3.21 5.90
C ALA A 72 5.39 1.97 6.63
N GLY A 73 4.81 0.82 6.31
CA GLY A 73 5.24 -0.45 6.89
C GLY A 73 5.04 -1.60 5.92
N ALA A 74 5.92 -2.59 6.00
CA ALA A 74 5.84 -3.81 5.21
C ALA A 74 5.79 -5.05 6.11
N THR A 75 4.85 -5.95 5.82
CA THR A 75 4.65 -7.21 6.53
C THR A 75 4.48 -8.34 5.53
N LEU A 76 5.20 -9.43 5.74
CA LEU A 76 5.00 -10.70 5.03
C LEU A 76 4.11 -11.60 5.90
N THR A 77 3.00 -12.06 5.35
CA THR A 77 2.13 -13.07 5.98
C THR A 77 2.07 -14.24 5.03
N ASP A 78 2.60 -15.39 5.46
CA ASP A 78 2.89 -16.53 4.60
C ASP A 78 3.73 -16.12 3.38
N ASP A 79 3.13 -16.07 2.20
CA ASP A 79 3.72 -15.68 0.92
C ASP A 79 3.10 -14.38 0.36
N LEU A 80 2.27 -13.68 1.12
CA LEU A 80 1.72 -12.38 0.74
C LEU A 80 2.48 -11.26 1.44
N LEU A 81 3.21 -10.47 0.65
CA LEU A 81 3.81 -9.23 1.11
C LEU A 81 2.79 -8.09 0.99
N SER A 82 2.49 -7.46 2.12
CA SER A 82 1.65 -6.27 2.22
C SER A 82 2.49 -5.07 2.62
N VAL A 83 2.31 -3.97 1.88
CA VAL A 83 2.93 -2.68 2.18
C VAL A 83 1.84 -1.64 2.36
N ARG A 84 1.83 -0.97 3.51
CA ARG A 84 0.83 0.04 3.88
C ARG A 84 1.49 1.40 4.03
N PHE A 85 0.76 2.44 3.63
CA PHE A 85 1.21 3.83 3.67
C PHE A 85 0.14 4.72 4.31
N LEU A 86 0.58 5.69 5.10
CA LEU A 86 -0.21 6.81 5.61
C LEU A 86 0.55 8.10 5.30
N SER A 87 -0.10 9.13 4.76
CA SER A 87 0.60 10.39 4.43
C SER A 87 -0.35 11.59 4.42
N ASP A 88 0.24 12.77 4.57
CA ASP A 88 -0.42 14.05 4.26
C ASP A 88 -0.20 14.47 2.79
N ASP A 89 0.79 13.86 2.13
CA ASP A 89 1.22 14.19 0.77
C ASP A 89 1.16 12.94 -0.14
N ASN A 90 0.32 13.03 -1.17
CA ASN A 90 0.14 11.96 -2.15
C ASN A 90 1.37 11.76 -3.04
N LEU A 91 2.16 12.79 -3.32
CA LEU A 91 3.33 12.69 -4.19
C LEU A 91 4.41 11.81 -3.56
N ILE A 92 4.59 11.91 -2.24
CA ILE A 92 5.52 11.06 -1.49
C ILE A 92 5.10 9.60 -1.56
N CYS A 93 3.82 9.30 -1.28
CA CYS A 93 3.29 7.95 -1.38
C CYS A 93 3.43 7.38 -2.80
N GLN A 94 3.01 8.12 -3.82
CA GLN A 94 3.09 7.66 -5.20
C GLN A 94 4.53 7.41 -5.66
N ARG A 95 5.47 8.25 -5.25
CA ARG A 95 6.90 8.05 -5.55
C ARG A 95 7.39 6.75 -4.94
N VAL A 96 7.16 6.53 -3.65
CA VAL A 96 7.68 5.34 -2.97
C VAL A 96 6.98 4.06 -3.43
N MET A 97 5.67 4.09 -3.66
CA MET A 97 4.96 2.95 -4.24
C MET A 97 5.51 2.58 -5.63
N ARG A 98 5.90 3.57 -6.44
CA ARG A 98 6.56 3.35 -7.73
C ARG A 98 7.95 2.76 -7.61
N ASP A 99 8.75 3.26 -6.67
CA ASP A 99 10.11 2.75 -6.47
C ASP A 99 10.08 1.29 -5.98
N ILE A 100 9.14 0.95 -5.09
CA ILE A 100 8.87 -0.41 -4.65
C ILE A 100 8.40 -1.28 -5.81
N TRP A 101 7.40 -0.83 -6.58
CA TRP A 101 6.88 -1.58 -7.72
C TRP A 101 7.97 -1.89 -8.75
N GLN A 102 8.78 -0.88 -9.12
CA GLN A 102 9.86 -1.05 -10.09
C GLN A 102 10.91 -2.06 -9.61
N SER A 103 11.15 -2.13 -8.30
CA SER A 103 12.10 -3.06 -7.70
C SER A 103 11.57 -4.48 -7.61
N LEU A 104 10.28 -4.62 -7.30
CA LEU A 104 9.61 -5.91 -7.12
C LEU A 104 9.22 -6.58 -8.45
N ARG A 105 8.80 -5.80 -9.46
CA ARG A 105 8.27 -6.32 -10.72
C ARG A 105 9.21 -7.29 -11.47
N PRO A 106 10.53 -7.02 -11.59
CA PRO A 106 11.44 -7.94 -12.24
C PRO A 106 11.48 -9.33 -11.58
N LEU A 107 11.29 -9.36 -10.26
CA LEU A 107 11.34 -10.58 -9.46
C LEU A 107 10.12 -11.50 -9.69
N LEU A 108 8.97 -10.94 -10.10
CA LEU A 108 7.78 -11.74 -10.45
C LEU A 108 7.75 -12.25 -11.88
N THR A 109 8.30 -11.49 -12.83
CA THR A 109 7.93 -11.65 -14.25
C THR A 109 9.10 -11.83 -15.20
N THR A 110 10.34 -11.86 -14.70
CA THR A 110 11.57 -11.84 -15.54
C THR A 110 11.55 -10.73 -16.60
N LYS A 111 10.75 -9.68 -16.38
CA LYS A 111 10.59 -8.51 -17.27
C LYS A 111 11.27 -7.30 -16.64
N PRO A 112 11.78 -6.36 -17.46
CA PRO A 112 12.41 -5.16 -16.94
C PRO A 112 11.43 -4.32 -16.11
N ALA A 113 11.97 -3.54 -15.18
CA ALA A 113 11.19 -2.59 -14.38
C ALA A 113 10.45 -1.61 -15.31
N CYS A 114 9.16 -1.39 -15.07
CA CYS A 114 8.42 -0.30 -15.68
C CYS A 114 7.38 0.24 -14.70
N SER A 115 6.99 1.51 -14.87
CA SER A 115 5.92 2.12 -14.11
C SER A 115 4.59 1.35 -14.30
N PRO A 116 3.73 1.25 -13.28
CA PRO A 116 2.40 0.68 -13.43
C PRO A 116 1.60 1.45 -14.49
N ARG A 117 0.88 0.73 -15.36
CA ARG A 117 0.03 1.35 -16.40
C ARG A 117 -1.07 2.25 -15.82
N ILE A 118 -1.53 1.95 -14.60
CA ILE A 118 -2.55 2.72 -13.87
C ILE A 118 -2.08 4.11 -13.41
N TRP A 119 -0.78 4.44 -13.49
CA TRP A 119 -0.23 5.74 -13.11
C TRP A 119 0.32 6.53 -14.32
N GLN A 120 -0.11 6.17 -15.54
CA GLN A 120 0.21 6.90 -16.78
C GLN A 120 -0.92 7.82 -17.27
N THR A 121 -2.07 7.82 -16.58
CA THR A 121 -3.21 8.72 -16.81
C THR A 121 -3.11 9.93 -15.89
#